data_AF-A0A3M1CE44-F1
#
_entry.id   AF-A0A3M1CE44-F1
#
_cell.length_a   1.000
_cell.length_b   1.000
_cell.length_c   1.000
_cell.angle_alpha   90.00
_cell.angle_beta   90.00
_cell.angle_gamma   90.00
#
_symmetry.space_group_name_H-M   'P 1'
#
loop_
_entity.id
_entity.type
_entity.pdbx_description
1 polymer ?
#
loop_
_entity_poly.entity_id
_entity_poly.type
_entity_poly.pdbx_seq_one_letter_code
_entity_poly.pdbx_strand_id
1 'polypeptide(L)'
;MKVARCLLASLSLVSISASAAELLYARSDGAWQSAEHPGRYSALNLLDGDPKTAWCSSGTGKGAEIEFVFSDEVRITKVSITSGNQRSEGAFSEFSRPTKIELKERDFIHPWHLRDTPTPQRKR
;
A
#
# COMPACT_ATOMS: atom_id res chain seq x y z
N MET A 1 61.01 35.28 13.17
CA MET A 1 59.54 35.13 13.07
C MET A 1 59.23 34.02 12.08
N LYS A 2 58.61 32.90 12.51
CA LYS A 2 58.23 31.78 11.63
C LYS A 2 56.72 31.85 11.40
N VAL A 3 56.29 31.92 10.14
CA VAL A 3 54.88 32.00 9.76
C VAL A 3 54.40 30.57 9.46
N ALA A 4 53.47 30.06 10.27
CA ALA A 4 52.85 28.76 10.04
C ALA A 4 51.73 28.90 9.00
N ARG A 5 51.88 28.22 7.85
CA ARG A 5 50.85 28.12 6.82
C ARG A 5 49.92 26.96 7.16
N CYS A 6 48.70 27.29 7.57
CA CYS A 6 47.62 26.33 7.73
C CYS A 6 47.01 26.05 6.35
N LEU A 7 47.24 24.85 5.82
CA LEU A 7 46.57 24.36 4.60
C LEU A 7 45.13 23.99 4.96
N LEU A 8 44.17 24.80 4.52
CA LEU A 8 42.75 24.45 4.54
C LEU A 8 42.47 23.44 3.43
N ALA A 9 42.27 22.18 3.81
CA ALA A 9 41.73 21.16 2.91
C ALA A 9 40.23 21.45 2.67
N SER A 10 39.88 21.82 1.44
CA SER A 10 38.50 22.01 1.00
C SER A 10 37.80 20.65 0.90
N LEU A 11 36.96 20.34 1.89
CA LEU A 11 36.12 19.14 1.90
C LEU A 11 34.92 19.38 0.97
N SER A 12 34.95 18.82 -0.23
CA SER A 12 33.81 18.84 -1.14
C SER A 12 32.67 18.02 -0.54
N LEU A 13 31.61 18.72 -0.11
CA LEU A 13 30.35 18.11 0.32
C LEU A 13 29.72 17.42 -0.90
N VAL A 14 29.87 16.09 -0.99
CA VAL A 14 29.07 15.28 -1.90
C VAL A 14 27.66 15.21 -1.30
N SER A 15 26.71 15.91 -1.90
CA SER A 15 25.29 15.77 -1.56
C SER A 15 24.82 14.39 -1.98
N ILE A 16 24.64 13.50 -1.01
CA ILE A 16 23.91 12.25 -1.21
C ILE A 16 22.44 12.64 -1.27
N SER A 17 21.86 12.68 -2.47
CA SER A 17 20.41 12.73 -2.62
C SER A 17 19.85 11.39 -2.15
N ALA A 18 19.12 11.38 -1.03
CA ALA A 18 18.29 10.25 -0.67
C ALA A 18 17.20 10.13 -1.74
N SER A 19 17.26 9.05 -2.54
CA SER A 19 16.15 8.71 -3.43
C SER A 19 14.95 8.36 -2.56
N ALA A 20 13.80 8.96 -2.84
CA ALA A 20 12.56 8.45 -2.26
C ALA A 20 12.33 7.04 -2.80
N ALA A 21 12.07 6.08 -1.92
CA ALA A 21 11.65 4.75 -2.35
C ALA A 21 10.35 4.86 -3.15
N GLU A 22 10.30 4.16 -4.28
CA GLU A 22 9.14 4.13 -5.17
C GLU A 22 8.31 2.88 -4.89
N LEU A 23 6.99 2.97 -5.06
CA LEU A 23 6.14 1.78 -5.10
C LEU A 23 6.28 1.12 -6.48
N LEU A 24 6.89 -0.05 -6.53
CA LEU A 24 7.14 -0.78 -7.78
C LEU A 24 5.86 -1.41 -8.34
N TYR A 25 5.15 -2.18 -7.51
CA TYR A 25 3.92 -2.83 -7.94
C TYR A 25 2.99 -3.17 -6.77
N ALA A 26 1.71 -3.33 -7.11
CA ALA A 26 0.73 -4.07 -6.32
C ALA A 26 0.27 -5.30 -7.10
N ARG A 27 0.22 -6.45 -6.43
CA ARG A 27 -0.35 -7.68 -6.98
C ARG A 27 -1.29 -8.34 -5.98
N SER A 28 -2.10 -9.27 -6.46
CA SER A 28 -2.95 -10.12 -5.63
C SER A 28 -2.88 -11.57 -6.10
N ASP A 29 -3.24 -12.50 -5.24
CA ASP A 29 -3.38 -13.93 -5.56
C ASP A 29 -4.59 -14.25 -6.46
N GLY A 30 -5.51 -13.30 -6.59
CA GLY A 30 -6.57 -13.34 -7.58
C GLY A 30 -7.47 -12.10 -7.54
N ALA A 31 -8.11 -11.80 -8.67
CA ALA A 31 -9.13 -10.77 -8.77
C ALA A 31 -10.40 -11.36 -9.39
N TRP A 32 -11.56 -10.94 -8.89
CA TRP A 32 -12.86 -11.35 -9.42
C TRP A 32 -13.02 -10.86 -10.87
N GLN A 33 -13.55 -11.73 -11.74
CA GLN A 33 -13.77 -11.47 -13.17
C GLN A 33 -12.50 -11.09 -13.95
N SER A 34 -11.31 -11.50 -13.49
CA SER A 34 -10.06 -11.12 -14.16
C SER A 34 -9.93 -11.67 -15.60
N ALA A 35 -10.57 -12.81 -15.90
CA ALA A 35 -10.55 -13.42 -17.21
C ALA A 35 -11.45 -12.70 -18.22
N GLU A 36 -12.66 -12.32 -17.80
CA GLU A 36 -13.65 -11.67 -18.67
C GLU A 36 -13.48 -10.15 -18.72
N HIS A 37 -13.03 -9.55 -17.62
CA HIS A 37 -12.94 -8.10 -17.42
C HIS A 37 -11.60 -7.70 -16.78
N PRO A 38 -10.48 -7.84 -17.52
CA PRO A 38 -9.17 -7.44 -17.02
C PRO A 38 -9.19 -5.97 -16.59
N GLY A 39 -8.72 -5.69 -15.37
CA GLY A 39 -8.66 -4.35 -14.79
C GLY A 39 -9.82 -3.97 -13.85
N ARG A 40 -11.02 -4.54 -14.02
CA ARG A 40 -12.22 -4.10 -13.26
C ARG A 40 -12.07 -4.21 -11.73
N TYR A 41 -11.34 -5.23 -11.26
CA TYR A 41 -11.06 -5.47 -9.84
C TYR A 41 -9.58 -5.73 -9.55
N SER A 42 -8.70 -5.13 -10.36
CA SER A 42 -7.25 -5.31 -10.24
C SER A 42 -6.70 -4.76 -8.92
N ALA A 43 -5.59 -5.32 -8.44
CA ALA A 43 -4.85 -4.77 -7.29
C ALA A 43 -4.38 -3.31 -7.54
N LEU A 44 -4.19 -2.93 -8.82
CA LEU A 44 -3.82 -1.57 -9.20
C LEU A 44 -4.90 -0.53 -8.89
N ASN A 45 -6.16 -0.95 -8.75
CA ASN A 45 -7.25 -0.06 -8.32
C ASN A 45 -7.06 0.43 -6.86
N LEU A 46 -6.15 -0.16 -6.09
CA LEU A 46 -5.79 0.34 -4.76
C LEU A 46 -4.77 1.49 -4.82
N LEU A 47 -4.23 1.78 -6.02
CA LEU A 47 -3.17 2.76 -6.25
C LEU A 47 -3.59 3.90 -7.18
N ASP A 48 -4.79 3.85 -7.77
CA ASP A 48 -5.25 4.84 -8.75
C ASP A 48 -5.82 6.13 -8.12
N GLY A 49 -6.05 6.13 -6.80
CA GLY A 49 -6.61 7.26 -6.07
C GLY A 49 -8.10 7.50 -6.30
N ASP A 50 -8.80 6.65 -7.06
CA ASP A 50 -10.24 6.72 -7.25
C ASP A 50 -10.95 5.84 -6.21
N PRO A 51 -11.68 6.42 -5.24
CA PRO A 51 -12.40 5.61 -4.25
C PRO A 51 -13.48 4.72 -4.88
N LYS A 52 -13.93 4.98 -6.11
CA LYS A 52 -14.97 4.18 -6.79
C LYS A 52 -14.45 2.92 -7.45
N THR A 53 -13.14 2.77 -7.59
CA THR A 53 -12.52 1.53 -8.00
C THR A 53 -12.17 0.71 -6.75
N ALA A 54 -12.05 -0.60 -6.91
CA ALA A 54 -11.72 -1.49 -5.81
C ALA A 54 -10.97 -2.70 -6.36
N TRP A 55 -10.18 -3.33 -5.49
CA TRP A 55 -9.84 -4.73 -5.66
C TRP A 55 -10.93 -5.61 -5.05
N CYS A 56 -11.19 -6.75 -5.66
CA CYS A 56 -12.13 -7.75 -5.15
C CYS A 56 -11.56 -9.15 -5.40
N SER A 57 -11.44 -9.94 -4.35
CA SER A 57 -11.05 -11.35 -4.44
C SER A 57 -12.12 -12.20 -5.12
N SER A 58 -11.70 -13.30 -5.74
CA SER A 58 -12.63 -14.36 -6.13
C SER A 58 -13.13 -15.15 -4.92
N GLY A 59 -14.35 -15.70 -5.01
CA GLY A 59 -14.91 -16.58 -3.97
C GLY A 59 -15.22 -15.84 -2.66
N THR A 60 -14.90 -16.46 -1.53
CA THR A 60 -15.26 -15.95 -0.18
C THR A 60 -14.32 -14.85 0.33
N GLY A 61 -13.19 -14.63 -0.33
CA GLY A 61 -12.13 -13.73 0.11
C GLY A 61 -11.32 -14.20 1.33
N LYS A 62 -11.64 -15.37 1.91
CA LYS A 62 -10.85 -15.93 3.02
C LYS A 62 -9.46 -16.33 2.53
N GLY A 63 -8.44 -15.73 3.11
CA GLY A 63 -7.05 -16.00 2.77
C GLY A 63 -6.57 -15.32 1.48
N ALA A 64 -7.40 -14.47 0.87
CA ALA A 64 -6.98 -13.68 -0.28
C ALA A 64 -5.94 -12.64 0.13
N GLU A 65 -4.95 -12.41 -0.73
CA GLU A 65 -3.79 -11.59 -0.41
C GLU A 65 -3.58 -10.47 -1.44
N ILE A 66 -3.15 -9.31 -0.95
CA ILE A 66 -2.63 -8.20 -1.76
C ILE A 66 -1.23 -7.90 -1.25
N GLU A 67 -0.27 -7.82 -2.17
CA GLU A 67 1.11 -7.48 -1.88
C GLU A 67 1.48 -6.16 -2.55
N PHE A 68 2.12 -5.28 -1.80
CA PHE A 68 2.71 -4.03 -2.26
C PHE A 68 4.22 -4.11 -2.12
N VAL A 69 4.95 -3.82 -3.18
CA VAL A 69 6.42 -3.90 -3.19
C VAL A 69 7.03 -2.55 -3.49
N PHE A 70 7.97 -2.13 -2.65
CA PHE A 70 8.71 -0.89 -2.77
C PHE A 70 10.12 -1.15 -3.29
N SER A 71 10.72 -0.15 -3.93
CA SER A 71 12.06 -0.24 -4.52
C SER A 71 13.18 -0.33 -3.49
N ASP A 72 12.89 0.09 -2.26
CA ASP A 72 13.79 0.06 -1.11
C ASP A 72 12.95 -0.08 0.18
N GLU A 73 13.62 -0.23 1.33
CA GLU A 73 12.97 -0.23 2.63
C GLU A 73 12.24 1.09 2.89
N VAL A 74 10.95 0.99 3.23
CA VAL A 74 10.11 2.15 3.54
C VAL A 74 9.55 2.07 4.95
N ARG A 75 9.53 3.22 5.62
CA ARG A 75 8.80 3.36 6.87
C ARG A 75 7.34 3.69 6.61
N ILE A 76 6.46 2.71 6.80
CA ILE A 76 5.01 2.92 6.77
C ILE A 76 4.54 3.47 8.12
N THR A 77 4.06 4.72 8.13
CA THR A 77 3.60 5.39 9.37
C THR A 77 2.08 5.39 9.53
N LYS A 78 1.35 4.99 8.49
CA LYS A 78 -0.11 4.95 8.46
C LYS A 78 -0.59 4.06 7.32
N VAL A 79 -1.54 3.19 7.63
CA VAL A 79 -2.33 2.46 6.64
C VAL A 79 -3.79 2.88 6.79
N SER A 80 -4.47 3.10 5.67
CA SER A 80 -5.91 3.42 5.64
C SER A 80 -6.62 2.42 4.75
N ILE A 81 -7.70 1.82 5.25
CA ILE A 81 -8.49 0.82 4.53
C ILE A 81 -9.95 1.25 4.53
N THR A 82 -10.53 1.26 3.34
CA THR A 82 -11.97 1.40 3.15
C THR A 82 -12.47 0.06 2.65
N SER A 83 -13.13 -0.71 3.51
CA SER A 83 -13.60 -2.04 3.18
C SER A 83 -14.88 -1.99 2.34
N GLY A 84 -15.01 -2.95 1.41
CA GLY A 84 -16.16 -3.03 0.50
C GLY A 84 -16.01 -2.16 -0.74
N ASN A 85 -16.98 -2.28 -1.64
CA ASN A 85 -16.99 -1.59 -2.93
C ASN A 85 -17.68 -0.22 -2.79
N GLN A 86 -16.92 0.88 -2.92
CA GLN A 86 -17.45 2.24 -2.72
C GLN A 86 -18.07 2.86 -3.97
N ARG A 87 -18.21 2.10 -5.06
CA ARG A 87 -18.80 2.61 -6.31
C ARG A 87 -20.21 3.19 -6.11
N SER A 88 -21.00 2.56 -5.24
CA SER A 88 -22.34 2.99 -4.85
C SER A 88 -22.76 2.30 -3.55
N GLU A 89 -23.83 2.78 -2.90
CA GLU A 89 -24.42 2.10 -1.73
C GLU A 89 -24.89 0.67 -2.05
N GLY A 90 -25.42 0.46 -3.26
CA GLY A 90 -25.80 -0.87 -3.74
C GLY A 90 -24.59 -1.79 -3.87
N ALA A 91 -23.50 -1.31 -4.46
CA ALA A 91 -22.26 -2.08 -4.57
C ALA A 91 -21.63 -2.35 -3.19
N PHE A 92 -21.71 -1.40 -2.26
CA PHE A 92 -21.25 -1.63 -0.89
C PHE A 92 -22.02 -2.78 -0.24
N SER A 93 -23.34 -2.81 -0.41
CA SER A 93 -24.25 -3.79 0.19
C SER A 93 -24.14 -5.18 -0.45
N GLU A 94 -23.94 -5.25 -1.76
CA GLU A 94 -23.87 -6.49 -2.55
C GLU A 94 -22.59 -7.30 -2.25
N PHE A 95 -21.46 -6.63 -2.03
CA PHE A 95 -20.18 -7.30 -1.87
C PHE A 95 -19.91 -7.66 -0.41
N SER A 96 -19.32 -8.84 -0.20
CA SER A 96 -18.81 -9.23 1.10
C SER A 96 -17.62 -8.35 1.50
N ARG A 97 -17.47 -8.12 2.81
CA ARG A 97 -16.47 -7.19 3.37
C ARG A 97 -15.67 -7.91 4.45
N PRO A 98 -14.33 -7.78 4.44
CA PRO A 98 -13.52 -8.39 5.49
C PRO A 98 -13.77 -7.68 6.82
N THR A 99 -13.99 -8.45 7.88
CA THR A 99 -14.07 -7.96 9.27
C THR A 99 -12.76 -8.15 10.03
N LYS A 100 -11.84 -8.93 9.46
CA LYS A 100 -10.46 -9.12 9.94
C LYS A 100 -9.53 -9.20 8.74
N ILE A 101 -8.39 -8.54 8.86
CA ILE A 101 -7.24 -8.67 7.96
C ILE A 101 -5.96 -8.80 8.77
N GLU A 102 -4.86 -9.09 8.08
CA GLU A 102 -3.52 -9.11 8.63
C GLU A 102 -2.60 -8.26 7.75
N LEU A 103 -1.91 -7.29 8.36
CA LEU A 103 -0.82 -6.59 7.70
C LEU A 103 0.46 -7.38 7.99
N LYS A 104 1.10 -7.92 6.95
CA LYS A 104 2.34 -8.68 7.07
C LYS A 104 3.51 -7.81 6.62
N GLU A 105 4.55 -7.74 7.43
CA GLU A 105 5.82 -7.06 7.11
C GLU A 105 6.96 -8.00 7.47
N ARG A 106 7.67 -8.55 6.47
CA ARG A 106 8.71 -9.58 6.68
C ARG A 106 8.18 -10.70 7.59
N ASP A 107 8.73 -10.84 8.78
CA ASP A 107 8.35 -11.85 9.78
C ASP A 107 7.28 -11.39 10.77
N PHE A 108 6.83 -10.13 10.67
CA PHE A 108 5.82 -9.55 11.56
C PHE A 108 4.41 -9.66 10.97
N ILE A 109 3.46 -10.03 11.82
CA ILE A 109 2.04 -10.07 11.49
C ILE A 109 1.30 -9.13 12.44
N HIS A 110 0.62 -8.15 11.87
CA HIS A 110 -0.18 -7.18 12.61
C HIS A 110 -1.68 -7.40 12.31
N PRO A 111 -2.40 -8.18 13.13
CA PRO A 111 -3.84 -8.37 12.94
C PRO A 111 -4.58 -7.04 13.05
N TRP A 112 -5.67 -6.92 12.30
CA TRP A 112 -6.53 -5.74 12.32
C TRP A 112 -7.99 -6.15 12.14
N HIS A 113 -8.81 -5.85 13.15
CA HIS A 113 -10.26 -5.93 13.06
C HIS A 113 -10.83 -4.69 12.40
N LEU A 114 -11.58 -4.90 11.31
CA LEU A 114 -12.28 -3.87 10.57
C LEU A 114 -13.73 -3.82 11.00
N ARG A 115 -14.26 -2.62 11.18
CA ARG A 115 -15.70 -2.38 11.34
C ARG A 115 -16.40 -2.52 9.99
N ASP A 116 -17.65 -2.98 10.01
CA ASP A 116 -18.48 -2.98 8.82
C ASP A 116 -19.05 -1.57 8.57
N THR A 117 -18.29 -0.76 7.83
CA THR A 117 -18.63 0.63 7.53
C THR A 117 -17.97 1.06 6.22
N PRO A 118 -18.62 1.93 5.42
CA PRO A 118 -18.01 2.50 4.21
C PRO A 118 -16.94 3.57 4.53
N THR A 119 -16.70 3.86 5.81
CA THR A 119 -15.75 4.90 6.21
C THR A 119 -14.31 4.37 6.28
N PRO A 120 -13.30 5.17 5.88
CA PRO A 120 -11.90 4.78 6.01
C PRO A 120 -11.50 4.50 7.46
N GLN A 121 -10.83 3.37 7.67
CA GLN A 121 -10.31 2.92 8.94
C GLN A 121 -8.79 3.00 8.90
N ARG A 122 -8.17 3.55 9.95
CA ARG A 122 -6.74 3.87 9.95
C ARG A 122 -6.00 3.15 11.06
N LYS A 123 -4.80 2.66 10.75
CA LYS A 123 -3.82 2.14 11.69
C LYS A 123 -2.54 2.97 11.55
N ARG A 124 -1.92 3.32 12.68
CA ARG A 124 -0.66 4.08 12.77
C ARG A 124 0.41 3.18 13.37
#